data_AF-A0A9E4RRU6-F1
#
_entry.id   AF-A0A9E4RRU6-F1
#
_cell.length_a   1.000
_cell.length_b   1.000
_cell.length_c   1.000
_cell.angle_alpha   90.00
_cell.angle_beta   90.00
_cell.angle_gamma   90.00
#
_symmetry.space_group_name_H-M   'P 1'
#
loop_
_entity.id
_entity.type
_entity.pdbx_description
1 polymer ?
#
loop_
_entity_poly.entity_id
_entity_poly.type
_entity_poly.pdbx_seq_one_letter_code
_entity_poly.pdbx_strand_id
1 'polypeptide(L)'
;MPLVGKEDEPQEDKFEFDSAGQVVGHISLDQARVVALRYARDNQDFYGGRYARRELAWEEISAEEGEDYYRVKLSFRPAQRFRGEPGAELLAIDKTGSVELRQILSQPRETRRALALGLSAAGLAVVAGAAIAVFLSVSNPPAPVAAPDDAAASVLVTPQDAASLVSPDGNVRVDLIEGSVASPVEFSYRRVSPVGIPQLPAGFIPTTKVFDLSVSAQEAPVAGGFSFVKPVTLTIQLSAQDAALSGGLESNVSIHHFKVGGVGWTALPTKVDFAAATALAQVDSLSLFALAIKQSRPEAKL
;
A
#
# COMPACT_ATOMS: atom_id res chain seq x y z
N MET A 1 52.04 19.30 -41.41
CA MET A 1 50.69 19.16 -42.00
C MET A 1 50.67 17.83 -42.74
N PRO A 2 49.66 16.94 -42.57
CA PRO A 2 48.47 16.95 -41.70
C PRO A 2 48.35 15.60 -40.89
N LEU A 3 47.38 15.24 -40.04
CA LEU A 3 46.27 15.84 -39.26
C LEU A 3 45.65 14.72 -38.37
N VAL A 4 45.20 15.08 -37.16
CA VAL A 4 43.96 14.60 -36.47
C VAL A 4 43.89 13.11 -36.08
N GLY A 5 43.58 12.67 -34.87
CA GLY A 5 42.89 13.26 -33.72
C GLY A 5 41.98 12.15 -33.16
N LYS A 6 42.11 11.80 -31.88
CA LYS A 6 41.09 11.06 -31.14
C LYS A 6 41.02 11.64 -29.74
N GLU A 7 39.82 12.06 -29.41
CA GLU A 7 39.40 12.75 -28.21
C GLU A 7 39.58 11.84 -26.98
N ASP A 8 40.18 12.40 -25.93
CA ASP A 8 40.24 11.78 -24.61
C ASP A 8 38.83 11.77 -24.00
N GLU A 9 38.29 10.58 -23.74
CA GLU A 9 37.12 10.38 -22.90
C GLU A 9 37.44 10.88 -21.47
N PRO A 10 36.51 11.56 -20.77
CA PRO A 10 36.79 12.08 -19.44
C PRO A 10 37.02 10.92 -18.47
N GLN A 11 38.25 10.85 -17.95
CA GLN A 11 38.65 9.94 -16.88
C GLN A 11 37.75 10.16 -15.68
N GLU A 12 37.15 9.06 -15.24
CA GLU A 12 36.34 8.94 -14.03
C GLU A 12 37.09 9.55 -12.84
N ASP A 13 36.43 10.49 -12.17
CA ASP A 13 36.99 11.24 -11.04
C ASP A 13 37.49 10.28 -9.96
N LYS A 14 38.81 10.37 -9.78
CA LYS A 14 39.64 9.62 -8.87
C LYS A 14 39.37 10.09 -7.44
N PHE A 15 38.56 9.36 -6.68
CA PHE A 15 38.43 9.60 -5.24
C PHE A 15 39.63 9.01 -4.50
N GLU A 16 40.64 9.84 -4.23
CA GLU A 16 41.66 9.57 -3.21
C GLU A 16 41.08 9.91 -1.83
N PHE A 17 41.09 8.94 -0.90
CA PHE A 17 40.84 9.17 0.52
C PHE A 17 42.10 8.79 1.30
N ASP A 18 42.64 9.74 2.05
CA ASP A 18 43.81 9.56 2.90
C ASP A 18 43.42 9.03 4.30
N SER A 19 44.43 8.50 4.99
CA SER A 19 44.32 7.51 6.06
C SER A 19 43.80 7.99 7.43
N ALA A 20 42.77 8.85 7.49
CA ALA A 20 42.26 9.39 8.77
C ALA A 20 40.73 9.41 8.97
N GLY A 21 39.92 8.76 8.12
CA GLY A 21 38.47 8.63 8.35
C GLY A 21 37.91 7.38 7.68
N GLN A 22 37.36 6.45 8.47
CA GLN A 22 36.78 5.20 7.97
C GLN A 22 35.61 5.51 7.02
N VAL A 23 35.83 5.37 5.71
CA VAL A 23 34.76 5.27 4.72
C VAL A 23 34.20 3.86 4.86
N VAL A 24 33.03 3.73 5.50
CA VAL A 24 32.22 2.52 5.34
C VAL A 24 31.83 2.49 3.87
N GLY A 25 32.49 1.63 3.09
CA GLY A 25 32.33 1.58 1.65
C GLY A 25 30.87 1.39 1.27
N HIS A 26 30.31 2.38 0.57
CA HIS A 26 28.95 2.28 0.05
C HIS A 26 28.89 1.19 -1.02
N ILE A 27 27.92 0.28 -0.91
CA ILE A 27 27.71 -0.75 -1.94
C ILE A 27 27.09 -0.13 -3.20
N SER A 28 27.35 -0.67 -4.39
CA SER A 28 26.68 -0.19 -5.61
C SER A 28 25.23 -0.68 -5.71
N LEU A 29 24.42 -0.05 -6.58
CA LEU A 29 23.06 -0.51 -6.87
C LEU A 29 23.02 -1.99 -7.33
N ASP A 30 24.00 -2.42 -8.14
CA ASP A 30 24.11 -3.81 -8.57
C ASP A 30 24.42 -4.78 -7.41
N GLN A 31 25.25 -4.34 -6.46
CA GLN A 31 25.48 -5.12 -5.24
C GLN A 31 24.22 -5.19 -4.39
N ALA A 32 23.44 -4.09 -4.30
CA ALA A 32 22.17 -4.07 -3.58
C ALA A 32 21.13 -5.02 -4.21
N ARG A 33 21.07 -5.13 -5.53
CA ARG A 33 20.23 -6.12 -6.24
C ARG A 33 20.58 -7.55 -5.84
N VAL A 34 21.89 -7.87 -5.80
CA VAL A 34 22.38 -9.20 -5.40
C VAL A 34 22.06 -9.48 -3.93
N VAL A 35 22.22 -8.47 -3.06
CA VAL A 35 21.83 -8.56 -1.65
C VAL A 35 20.33 -8.84 -1.53
N ALA A 36 19.48 -8.11 -2.26
CA ALA A 36 18.03 -8.30 -2.23
C ALA A 36 17.62 -9.71 -2.63
N LEU A 37 18.13 -10.20 -3.78
CA LEU A 37 17.84 -11.54 -4.29
C LEU A 37 18.32 -12.64 -3.34
N ARG A 38 19.51 -12.48 -2.75
CA ARG A 38 20.06 -13.44 -1.77
C ARG A 38 19.21 -13.44 -0.51
N TYR A 39 18.92 -12.27 0.04
CA TYR A 39 18.14 -12.13 1.25
C TYR A 39 16.73 -12.71 1.10
N ALA A 40 16.06 -12.44 -0.02
CA ALA A 40 14.74 -13.00 -0.33
C ALA A 40 14.76 -14.53 -0.38
N ARG A 41 15.78 -15.11 -1.02
CA ARG A 41 15.97 -16.57 -1.14
C ARG A 41 16.26 -17.25 0.20
N ASP A 42 17.07 -16.63 1.04
CA ASP A 42 17.51 -17.19 2.32
C ASP A 42 16.42 -17.06 3.41
N ASN A 43 15.46 -16.15 3.23
CA ASN A 43 14.41 -15.84 4.21
C ASN A 43 13.00 -16.13 3.65
N GLN A 44 12.76 -17.35 3.16
CA GLN A 44 11.47 -17.74 2.55
C GLN A 44 10.30 -17.83 3.55
N ASP A 45 10.57 -18.04 4.84
CA ASP A 45 9.53 -18.12 5.87
C ASP A 45 8.66 -16.85 5.91
N PHE A 46 9.22 -15.72 5.48
CA PHE A 46 8.55 -14.43 5.39
C PHE A 46 7.34 -14.42 4.43
N TYR A 47 7.30 -15.28 3.41
CA TYR A 47 6.16 -15.38 2.49
C TYR A 47 4.94 -16.08 3.10
N GLY A 48 5.06 -16.59 4.33
CA GLY A 48 4.01 -17.29 5.06
C GLY A 48 3.90 -18.77 4.67
N GLY A 49 3.18 -19.54 5.50
CA GLY A 49 3.19 -21.00 5.47
C GLY A 49 2.84 -21.66 4.12
N ARG A 50 2.13 -20.95 3.22
CA ARG A 50 1.83 -21.42 1.86
C ARG A 50 3.07 -21.47 0.94
N TYR A 51 4.01 -20.55 1.12
CA TYR A 51 5.17 -20.37 0.24
C TYR A 51 6.52 -20.61 0.93
N ALA A 52 6.57 -20.57 2.26
CA ALA A 52 7.77 -20.81 3.07
C ALA A 52 8.52 -22.12 2.76
N ARG A 53 7.79 -23.16 2.33
CA ARG A 53 8.33 -24.49 2.01
C ARG A 53 8.23 -24.87 0.53
N ARG A 54 7.95 -23.90 -0.34
CA ARG A 54 7.84 -24.13 -1.78
C ARG A 54 9.07 -23.60 -2.49
N GLU A 55 9.45 -24.26 -3.57
CA GLU A 55 10.45 -23.71 -4.49
C GLU A 55 9.86 -22.46 -5.15
N LEU A 56 10.50 -21.31 -4.92
CA LEU A 56 10.11 -20.02 -5.47
C LEU A 56 11.16 -19.56 -6.50
N ALA A 57 10.70 -18.77 -7.46
CA ALA A 57 11.53 -18.02 -8.39
C ALA A 57 11.28 -16.53 -8.17
N TRP A 58 12.36 -15.74 -8.26
CA TRP A 58 12.34 -14.29 -8.11
C TRP A 58 12.84 -13.63 -9.39
N GLU A 59 12.21 -12.53 -9.78
CA GLU A 59 12.64 -11.70 -10.90
C GLU A 59 12.61 -10.23 -10.46
N GLU A 60 13.63 -9.44 -10.79
CA GLU A 60 13.66 -8.00 -10.49
C GLU A 60 12.59 -7.28 -11.31
N ILE A 61 11.74 -6.51 -10.62
CA ILE A 61 10.78 -5.60 -11.25
C ILE A 61 11.43 -4.23 -11.44
N SER A 62 12.08 -3.71 -10.39
CA SER A 62 12.80 -2.45 -10.44
C SER A 62 13.84 -2.37 -9.31
N ALA A 63 14.87 -1.57 -9.52
CA ALA A 63 15.82 -1.19 -8.50
C ALA A 63 16.14 0.30 -8.62
N GLU A 64 16.04 1.02 -7.51
CA GLU A 64 16.25 2.46 -7.43
C GLU A 64 17.29 2.77 -6.36
N GLU A 65 18.19 3.70 -6.65
CA GLU A 65 19.15 4.25 -5.70
C GLU A 65 18.63 5.59 -5.15
N GLY A 66 18.36 5.64 -3.84
CA GLY A 66 18.11 6.88 -3.12
C GLY A 66 19.35 7.37 -2.39
N GLU A 67 19.23 8.50 -1.68
CA GLU A 67 20.35 9.09 -0.93
C GLU A 67 20.86 8.18 0.20
N ASP A 68 19.94 7.61 0.99
CA ASP A 68 20.30 6.79 2.15
C ASP A 68 20.08 5.28 1.94
N TYR A 69 19.26 4.91 0.95
CA TYR A 69 18.81 3.54 0.74
C TYR A 69 18.67 3.18 -0.73
N TYR A 70 18.95 1.92 -1.04
CA TYR A 70 18.51 1.23 -2.24
C TYR A 70 17.11 0.66 -2.04
N ARG A 71 16.25 0.77 -3.05
CA ARG A 71 14.92 0.16 -3.08
C ARG A 71 14.87 -0.86 -4.19
N VAL A 72 14.75 -2.14 -3.84
CA VAL A 72 14.68 -3.24 -4.81
C VAL A 72 13.31 -3.89 -4.73
N LYS A 73 12.56 -3.87 -5.84
CA LYS A 73 11.30 -4.58 -5.99
C LYS A 73 11.54 -5.89 -6.71
N LEU A 74 11.16 -6.98 -6.08
CA LEU A 74 11.23 -8.32 -6.66
C LEU A 74 9.82 -8.85 -6.87
N SER A 75 9.59 -9.49 -8.00
CA SER A 75 8.47 -10.42 -8.15
C SER A 75 8.88 -11.77 -7.59
N PHE A 76 7.92 -12.52 -7.06
CA PHE A 76 8.13 -13.90 -6.64
C PHE A 76 6.95 -14.78 -7.04
N ARG A 77 7.23 -16.03 -7.41
CA ARG A 77 6.21 -17.02 -7.77
C ARG A 77 6.70 -18.44 -7.49
N PRO A 78 5.81 -19.42 -7.29
CA PRO A 78 6.19 -20.83 -7.33
C PRO A 78 6.96 -21.15 -8.62
N ALA A 79 8.12 -21.77 -8.48
CA ALA A 79 9.04 -22.03 -9.60
C ALA A 79 8.44 -22.99 -10.62
N GLN A 80 7.57 -23.91 -10.17
CA GLN A 80 7.00 -24.95 -11.00
C GLN A 80 5.49 -24.80 -11.15
N ARG A 81 5.00 -24.99 -12.38
CA ARG A 81 3.58 -25.13 -12.74
C ARG A 81 2.69 -23.96 -12.26
N PHE A 82 3.29 -22.79 -12.03
CA PHE A 82 2.55 -21.60 -11.67
C PHE A 82 1.84 -21.02 -12.90
N ARG A 83 0.53 -20.81 -12.77
CA ARG A 83 -0.29 -20.09 -13.76
C ARG A 83 -1.11 -19.05 -13.01
N GLY A 84 -0.80 -17.79 -13.27
CA GLY A 84 -1.45 -16.64 -12.66
C GLY A 84 -0.46 -15.50 -12.43
N GLU A 85 -0.79 -14.59 -11.52
CA GLU A 85 -0.04 -13.36 -11.31
C GLU A 85 1.03 -13.57 -10.22
N PRO A 86 2.32 -13.28 -10.49
CA PRO A 86 3.35 -13.35 -9.47
C PRO A 86 3.07 -12.36 -8.34
N GLY A 87 3.50 -12.70 -7.14
CA GLY A 87 3.55 -11.76 -6.03
C GLY A 87 4.66 -10.75 -6.24
N ALA A 88 4.65 -9.69 -5.44
CA ALA A 88 5.70 -8.68 -5.42
C ALA A 88 6.10 -8.35 -3.99
N GLU A 89 7.38 -8.06 -3.79
CA GLU A 89 7.94 -7.60 -2.54
C GLU A 89 8.88 -6.42 -2.78
N LEU A 90 9.10 -5.62 -1.73
CA LEU A 90 10.03 -4.50 -1.68
C LEU A 90 11.05 -4.75 -0.57
N LEU A 91 12.31 -4.51 -0.88
CA LEU A 91 13.41 -4.46 0.08
C LEU A 91 14.02 -3.06 0.08
N ALA A 92 14.21 -2.49 1.27
CA ALA A 92 15.02 -1.31 1.47
C ALA A 92 16.35 -1.72 2.09
N ILE A 93 17.45 -1.33 1.44
CA ILE A 93 18.81 -1.72 1.81
C ILE A 93 19.58 -0.43 2.04
N ASP A 94 20.22 -0.29 3.20
CA ASP A 94 21.05 0.89 3.47
C ASP A 94 22.27 0.94 2.53
N LYS A 95 23.04 2.03 2.59
CA LYS A 95 24.26 2.13 1.78
C LYS A 95 25.35 1.12 2.15
N THR A 96 25.24 0.42 3.27
CA THR A 96 26.21 -0.57 3.73
C THR A 96 25.89 -1.99 3.27
N GLY A 97 24.68 -2.21 2.75
CA GLY A 97 24.17 -3.52 2.33
C GLY A 97 23.31 -4.24 3.35
N SER A 98 22.94 -3.57 4.44
CA SER A 98 22.03 -4.09 5.46
C SER A 98 20.58 -3.93 5.00
N VAL A 99 19.79 -5.00 5.09
CA VAL A 99 18.35 -4.97 4.76
C VAL A 99 17.59 -4.43 5.98
N GLU A 100 17.10 -3.19 5.87
CA GLU A 100 16.40 -2.48 6.95
C GLU A 100 14.88 -2.70 6.92
N LEU A 101 14.33 -2.90 5.71
CA LEU A 101 12.91 -3.13 5.53
C LEU A 101 12.67 -4.21 4.48
N ARG A 102 11.68 -5.05 4.74
CA ARG A 102 11.12 -5.98 3.76
C ARG A 102 9.60 -5.99 3.86
N GLN A 103 8.93 -5.88 2.72
CA GLN A 103 7.47 -5.81 2.66
C GLN A 103 6.94 -6.64 1.49
N ILE A 104 5.96 -7.51 1.75
CA ILE A 104 5.18 -8.14 0.68
C ILE A 104 4.14 -7.13 0.19
N LEU A 105 4.26 -6.72 -1.08
CA LEU A 105 3.31 -5.84 -1.76
C LEU A 105 2.10 -6.61 -2.26
N SER A 106 2.32 -7.82 -2.79
CA SER A 106 1.26 -8.71 -3.25
C SER A 106 1.67 -10.18 -3.15
N GLN A 107 0.69 -11.07 -2.95
CA GLN A 107 0.90 -12.51 -2.92
C GLN A 107 0.63 -13.14 -4.30
N PRO A 108 1.33 -14.22 -4.69
CA PRO A 108 1.08 -14.90 -5.95
C PRO A 108 -0.36 -15.42 -6.04
N ARG A 109 -1.08 -15.05 -7.10
CA ARG A 109 -2.47 -15.48 -7.34
C ARG A 109 -2.50 -16.59 -8.38
N GLU A 110 -2.98 -17.77 -8.01
CA GLU A 110 -3.18 -18.88 -8.96
C GLU A 110 -4.54 -18.75 -9.66
N THR A 111 -4.55 -18.80 -10.99
CA THR A 111 -5.80 -18.82 -11.76
C THR A 111 -6.40 -20.23 -11.72
N ARG A 112 -7.40 -20.44 -10.86
CA ARG A 112 -8.15 -21.72 -10.84
C ARG A 112 -9.16 -21.72 -11.98
N ARG A 113 -9.13 -22.74 -12.85
CA ARG A 113 -10.19 -22.96 -13.84
C ARG A 113 -11.46 -23.39 -13.11
N ALA A 114 -12.48 -22.55 -13.09
CA ALA A 114 -13.83 -22.97 -12.71
C ALA A 114 -14.36 -23.92 -13.79
N LEU A 115 -14.65 -25.18 -13.44
CA LEU A 115 -15.49 -26.02 -14.30
C LEU A 115 -16.90 -25.42 -14.26
N ALA A 116 -17.32 -24.78 -15.35
CA ALA A 116 -18.69 -24.36 -15.55
C ALA A 116 -19.57 -25.61 -15.76
N LEU A 117 -20.27 -26.03 -14.72
CA LEU A 117 -21.43 -26.92 -14.85
C LEU A 117 -22.58 -26.09 -15.40
N GLY A 118 -22.99 -26.40 -16.63
CA GLY A 118 -24.06 -25.70 -17.33
C GLY A 118 -25.41 -25.90 -16.66
N LEU A 119 -26.13 -24.80 -16.48
CA LEU A 119 -27.58 -24.81 -16.32
C LEU A 119 -28.16 -23.89 -17.40
N SER A 120 -28.81 -24.54 -18.36
CA SER A 120 -29.66 -23.95 -19.38
C SER A 120 -30.89 -23.31 -18.71
N ALA A 121 -31.15 -22.05 -19.03
CA ALA A 121 -32.45 -21.43 -18.79
C ALA A 121 -32.90 -20.68 -20.04
N ALA A 122 -33.92 -21.23 -20.67
CA ALA A 122 -34.69 -20.61 -21.74
C ALA A 122 -35.78 -19.69 -21.16
N GLY A 123 -36.03 -18.57 -21.84
CA GLY A 123 -37.26 -17.76 -21.81
C GLY A 123 -37.49 -16.87 -20.59
N LEU A 124 -38.25 -15.78 -20.62
CA LEU A 124 -38.83 -14.93 -21.68
C LEU A 124 -39.48 -13.72 -20.93
N ALA A 125 -39.36 -12.52 -21.51
CA ALA A 125 -40.29 -11.37 -21.47
C ALA A 125 -40.58 -10.48 -20.21
N VAL A 126 -40.33 -9.17 -20.43
CA VAL A 126 -41.28 -8.01 -20.41
C VAL A 126 -41.61 -7.26 -19.10
N VAL A 127 -41.03 -6.05 -19.02
CA VAL A 127 -41.60 -4.69 -18.77
C VAL A 127 -42.27 -4.34 -17.42
N ALA A 128 -41.59 -3.39 -16.75
CA ALA A 128 -42.02 -2.19 -16.01
C ALA A 128 -43.02 -2.26 -14.85
N GLY A 129 -42.59 -1.63 -13.74
CA GLY A 129 -43.46 -0.83 -12.88
C GLY A 129 -43.43 -1.18 -11.40
N ALA A 130 -42.92 -0.22 -10.60
CA ALA A 130 -43.19 -0.01 -9.17
C ALA A 130 -42.59 -0.98 -8.12
N ALA A 131 -41.71 -0.39 -7.30
CA ALA A 131 -41.46 -0.60 -5.87
C ALA A 131 -41.72 -1.99 -5.27
N ILE A 132 -40.64 -2.64 -4.79
CA ILE A 132 -40.35 -3.01 -3.40
C ILE A 132 -38.89 -3.46 -3.41
N ALA A 133 -37.99 -2.70 -2.77
CA ALA A 133 -36.63 -3.21 -2.50
C ALA A 133 -36.74 -4.27 -1.39
N VAL A 134 -37.04 -5.51 -1.79
CA VAL A 134 -36.80 -6.68 -0.94
C VAL A 134 -35.28 -6.81 -0.88
N PHE A 135 -34.68 -6.33 0.21
CA PHE A 135 -33.33 -6.70 0.57
C PHE A 135 -33.33 -8.19 0.89
N LEU A 136 -33.00 -9.02 -0.09
CA LEU A 136 -32.61 -10.39 0.14
C LEU A 136 -31.23 -10.35 0.80
N SER A 137 -31.19 -10.45 2.13
CA SER A 137 -29.97 -10.80 2.85
C SER A 137 -29.56 -12.21 2.42
N VAL A 138 -28.73 -12.30 1.38
CA VAL A 138 -28.02 -13.54 1.07
C VAL A 138 -27.08 -13.78 2.24
N SER A 139 -27.44 -14.72 3.09
CA SER A 139 -26.60 -15.18 4.18
C SER A 139 -25.41 -15.88 3.53
N ASN A 140 -24.30 -15.18 3.34
CA ASN A 140 -23.04 -15.82 3.01
C ASN A 140 -22.71 -16.82 4.13
N PRO A 141 -22.33 -18.07 3.82
CA PRO A 141 -21.78 -18.95 4.84
C PRO A 141 -20.55 -18.28 5.45
N PRO A 142 -20.29 -18.44 6.76
CA PRO A 142 -19.14 -17.82 7.39
C PRO A 142 -17.88 -18.29 6.66
N ALA A 143 -17.13 -17.33 6.10
CA ALA A 143 -15.79 -17.58 5.60
C ALA A 143 -14.95 -18.25 6.71
N PRO A 144 -14.02 -19.15 6.36
CA PRO A 144 -13.12 -19.73 7.34
C PRO A 144 -12.44 -18.60 8.11
N VAL A 145 -12.52 -18.67 9.45
CA VAL A 145 -12.01 -17.66 10.38
C VAL A 145 -10.60 -17.26 9.97
N ALA A 146 -10.46 -16.08 9.39
CA ALA A 146 -9.17 -15.47 9.13
C ALA A 146 -8.48 -15.21 10.48
N ALA A 147 -7.17 -15.43 10.53
CA ALA A 147 -6.36 -15.12 11.69
C ALA A 147 -6.53 -13.63 12.10
N PRO A 148 -6.36 -13.27 13.38
CA PRO A 148 -6.80 -11.98 13.95
C PRO A 148 -6.16 -10.71 13.35
N ASP A 149 -5.13 -10.87 12.51
CA ASP A 149 -4.30 -9.76 12.00
C ASP A 149 -4.58 -9.37 10.53
N ASP A 150 -5.43 -10.10 9.80
CA ASP A 150 -5.73 -9.84 8.37
C ASP A 150 -7.11 -9.18 8.19
N ALA A 151 -7.40 -8.14 8.99
CA ALA A 151 -8.65 -7.40 8.92
C ALA A 151 -8.74 -6.64 7.58
N ALA A 152 -9.47 -7.20 6.63
CA ALA A 152 -9.71 -6.64 5.30
C ALA A 152 -11.21 -6.53 5.00
N ALA A 153 -11.55 -5.57 4.15
CA ALA A 153 -12.91 -5.40 3.61
C ALA A 153 -12.82 -5.03 2.12
N SER A 154 -13.77 -5.46 1.31
CA SER A 154 -13.88 -5.03 -0.08
C SER A 154 -15.32 -4.77 -0.49
N VAL A 155 -15.49 -3.91 -1.50
CA VAL A 155 -16.78 -3.57 -2.10
C VAL A 155 -16.60 -3.35 -3.60
N LEU A 156 -17.56 -3.82 -4.40
CA LEU A 156 -17.61 -3.47 -5.82
C LEU A 156 -18.17 -2.05 -5.96
N VAL A 157 -17.42 -1.18 -6.63
CA VAL A 157 -17.82 0.21 -6.90
C VAL A 157 -18.03 0.37 -8.40
N THR A 158 -19.19 0.88 -8.79
CA THR A 158 -19.52 1.20 -10.18
C THR A 158 -19.52 2.72 -10.38
N PRO A 159 -19.36 3.23 -11.62
CA PRO A 159 -19.47 4.67 -11.87
C PRO A 159 -20.87 5.25 -11.60
N GLN A 160 -21.91 4.41 -11.61
CA GLN A 160 -23.32 4.83 -11.60
C GLN A 160 -23.92 4.84 -10.19
N ASP A 161 -23.28 4.19 -9.23
CA ASP A 161 -23.83 4.01 -7.89
C ASP A 161 -22.91 4.63 -6.82
N ALA A 162 -23.52 5.18 -5.78
CA ALA A 162 -22.78 5.50 -4.55
C ALA A 162 -22.43 4.20 -3.81
N ALA A 163 -21.28 4.18 -3.13
CA ALA A 163 -20.80 3.03 -2.38
C ALA A 163 -20.19 3.47 -1.05
N SER A 164 -20.24 2.59 -0.05
CA SER A 164 -19.58 2.81 1.24
C SER A 164 -18.79 1.57 1.62
N LEU A 165 -17.50 1.74 1.89
CA LEU A 165 -16.66 0.71 2.47
C LEU A 165 -16.50 0.98 3.96
N VAL A 166 -16.72 -0.03 4.79
CA VAL A 166 -16.50 0.04 6.24
C VAL A 166 -15.50 -1.04 6.64
N SER A 167 -14.49 -0.67 7.42
CA SER A 167 -13.51 -1.63 7.93
C SER A 167 -14.15 -2.63 8.90
N PRO A 168 -13.60 -3.85 9.06
CA PRO A 168 -14.19 -4.87 9.93
C PRO A 168 -14.38 -4.46 11.40
N ASP A 169 -13.57 -3.51 11.88
CA ASP A 169 -13.65 -2.95 13.23
C ASP A 169 -14.54 -1.68 13.32
N GLY A 170 -15.10 -1.22 12.21
CA GLY A 170 -15.92 -0.02 12.12
C GLY A 170 -15.16 1.30 12.29
N ASN A 171 -13.84 1.27 12.44
CA ASN A 171 -13.05 2.47 12.71
C ASN A 171 -12.79 3.33 11.47
N VAL A 172 -12.90 2.76 10.27
CA VAL A 172 -12.66 3.45 9.01
C VAL A 172 -13.87 3.26 8.12
N ARG A 173 -14.38 4.37 7.59
CA ARG A 173 -15.40 4.40 6.55
C ARG A 173 -14.90 5.23 5.38
N VAL A 174 -15.12 4.73 4.17
CA VAL A 174 -14.88 5.48 2.94
C VAL A 174 -16.18 5.56 2.16
N ASP A 175 -16.67 6.77 1.96
CA ASP A 175 -17.89 7.04 1.22
C ASP A 175 -17.55 7.57 -0.18
N LEU A 176 -18.00 6.83 -1.19
CA LEU A 176 -17.84 7.12 -2.60
C LEU A 176 -19.21 7.54 -3.18
N ILE A 177 -19.22 8.60 -3.96
CA ILE A 177 -20.43 9.10 -4.60
C ILE A 177 -20.49 8.64 -6.06
N GLU A 178 -21.65 8.78 -6.69
CA GLU A 178 -21.81 8.55 -8.12
C GLU A 178 -20.76 9.33 -8.93
N GLY A 179 -20.08 8.62 -9.84
CA GLY A 179 -19.01 9.15 -10.67
C GLY A 179 -17.67 9.36 -9.96
N SER A 180 -17.45 8.80 -8.76
CA SER A 180 -16.12 8.79 -8.12
C SER A 180 -15.11 7.91 -8.87
N VAL A 181 -15.57 6.89 -9.61
CA VAL A 181 -14.73 5.99 -10.41
C VAL A 181 -15.13 6.03 -11.88
N ALA A 182 -14.17 5.83 -12.80
CA ALA A 182 -14.41 5.86 -14.24
C ALA A 182 -14.93 4.54 -14.82
N SER A 183 -14.58 3.42 -14.19
CA SER A 183 -15.00 2.06 -14.54
C SER A 183 -15.27 1.24 -13.28
N PRO A 184 -15.97 0.10 -13.38
CA PRO A 184 -16.18 -0.79 -12.24
C PRO A 184 -14.85 -1.28 -11.65
N VAL A 185 -14.69 -1.13 -10.34
CA VAL A 185 -13.49 -1.54 -9.60
C VAL A 185 -13.87 -2.24 -8.30
N GLU A 186 -13.08 -3.25 -7.91
CA GLU A 186 -13.14 -3.76 -6.54
C GLU A 186 -12.28 -2.84 -5.67
N PHE A 187 -12.92 -2.10 -4.77
CA PHE A 187 -12.27 -1.23 -3.81
C PHE A 187 -12.05 -1.98 -2.51
N SER A 188 -10.84 -1.92 -1.96
CA SER A 188 -10.45 -2.72 -0.81
C SER A 188 -9.72 -1.91 0.26
N TYR A 189 -9.93 -2.35 1.49
CA TYR A 189 -9.27 -1.89 2.70
C TYR A 189 -8.49 -3.03 3.29
N ARG A 190 -7.30 -2.73 3.79
CA ARG A 190 -6.52 -3.65 4.61
C ARG A 190 -5.90 -2.90 5.78
N ARG A 191 -6.08 -3.41 6.99
CA ARG A 191 -5.34 -2.90 8.15
C ARG A 191 -3.85 -3.16 7.97
N VAL A 192 -3.02 -2.19 8.34
CA VAL A 192 -1.55 -2.30 8.32
C VAL A 192 -1.03 -2.10 9.74
N SER A 193 -0.07 -2.93 10.16
CA SER A 193 0.59 -2.75 11.44
C SER A 193 1.38 -1.44 11.42
N PRO A 194 1.34 -0.61 12.48
CA PRO A 194 2.19 0.59 12.57
C PRO A 194 3.68 0.24 12.69
N VAL A 195 4.03 -1.03 12.92
CA VAL A 195 5.42 -1.51 12.91
C VAL A 195 5.87 -1.71 11.47
N GLY A 196 6.97 -1.06 11.07
CA GLY A 196 7.55 -1.20 9.74
C GLY A 196 6.93 -0.30 8.67
N ILE A 197 6.10 0.69 9.04
CA ILE A 197 5.65 1.74 8.11
C ILE A 197 6.76 2.80 7.93
N PRO A 198 6.74 3.55 6.81
CA PRO A 198 7.64 4.70 6.64
C PRO A 198 7.47 5.69 7.80
N GLN A 199 8.56 6.28 8.28
CA GLN A 199 8.50 7.24 9.38
C GLN A 199 7.61 8.44 9.03
N LEU A 200 6.67 8.77 9.91
CA LEU A 200 5.83 9.95 9.78
C LEU A 200 6.68 11.24 9.90
N PRO A 201 6.17 12.39 9.41
CA PRO A 201 6.83 13.68 9.57
C PRO A 201 7.16 13.98 11.03
N ALA A 202 8.30 14.63 11.26
CA ALA A 202 8.77 14.95 12.61
C ALA A 202 7.70 15.66 13.45
N GLY A 203 7.54 15.22 14.71
CA GLY A 203 6.55 15.75 15.62
C GLY A 203 5.16 15.11 15.50
N PHE A 204 5.00 14.05 14.70
CA PHE A 204 3.79 13.23 14.66
C PHE A 204 4.06 11.80 15.14
N ILE A 205 3.12 11.23 15.89
CA ILE A 205 3.11 9.81 16.29
C ILE A 205 1.97 9.11 15.53
N PRO A 206 2.20 7.93 14.92
CA PRO A 206 1.12 7.14 14.35
C PRO A 206 0.24 6.58 15.48
N THR A 207 -1.07 6.59 15.26
CA THR A 207 -2.02 5.81 16.08
C THR A 207 -2.03 4.34 15.63
N THR A 208 -2.89 3.51 16.23
CA THR A 208 -3.13 2.15 15.74
C THR A 208 -3.90 2.11 14.42
N LYS A 209 -4.42 3.26 13.94
CA LYS A 209 -5.22 3.35 12.71
C LYS A 209 -4.33 3.63 11.51
N VAL A 210 -3.63 2.59 11.09
CA VAL A 210 -2.82 2.57 9.87
C VAL A 210 -3.39 1.51 8.93
N PHE A 211 -3.58 1.87 7.67
CA PHE A 211 -4.29 1.01 6.72
C PHE A 211 -3.96 1.36 5.27
N ASP A 212 -4.06 0.38 4.39
CA ASP A 212 -3.95 0.52 2.95
C ASP A 212 -5.34 0.54 2.33
N LEU A 213 -5.54 1.44 1.36
CA LEU A 213 -6.67 1.45 0.46
C LEU A 213 -6.15 1.18 -0.94
N SER A 214 -6.78 0.25 -1.65
CA SER A 214 -6.38 -0.11 -3.01
C SER A 214 -7.57 -0.52 -3.86
N VAL A 215 -7.38 -0.51 -5.17
CA VAL A 215 -8.34 -1.06 -6.12
C VAL A 215 -7.72 -2.22 -6.89
N SER A 216 -8.54 -3.21 -7.21
CA SER A 216 -8.29 -4.09 -8.35
C SER A 216 -9.31 -3.79 -9.43
N ALA A 217 -8.81 -3.29 -10.56
CA ALA A 217 -9.63 -3.11 -11.75
C ALA A 217 -9.83 -4.47 -12.44
N GLN A 218 -11.03 -4.68 -12.98
CA GLN A 218 -11.33 -5.88 -13.78
C GLN A 218 -10.62 -5.86 -15.15
N GLU A 219 -10.17 -4.67 -15.56
CA GLU A 219 -9.32 -4.43 -16.73
C GLU A 219 -7.99 -3.82 -16.26
N ALA A 220 -6.86 -4.33 -16.75
CA ALA A 220 -5.53 -3.96 -16.27
C ALA A 220 -5.31 -2.42 -16.33
N PRO A 221 -4.88 -1.77 -15.24
CA PRO A 221 -4.58 -0.34 -15.26
C PRO A 221 -3.48 -0.05 -16.28
N VAL A 222 -3.74 0.93 -17.14
CA VAL A 222 -2.70 1.53 -17.99
C VAL A 222 -1.68 2.20 -17.06
N ALA A 223 -0.39 2.03 -17.32
CA ALA A 223 0.71 2.52 -16.47
C ALA A 223 0.46 3.95 -15.93
N GLY A 224 0.16 4.03 -14.64
CA GLY A 224 -0.28 5.25 -13.94
C GLY A 224 -1.18 4.83 -12.80
N GLY A 225 -0.80 5.14 -11.56
CA GLY A 225 -1.57 4.72 -10.37
C GLY A 225 -3.04 5.13 -10.43
N PHE A 226 -3.88 4.50 -9.62
CA PHE A 226 -5.31 4.82 -9.57
C PHE A 226 -5.55 6.20 -8.93
N SER A 227 -6.40 7.00 -9.56
CA SER A 227 -6.96 8.23 -9.01
C SER A 227 -8.48 8.23 -9.13
N PHE A 228 -9.14 8.84 -8.16
CA PHE A 228 -10.58 9.04 -8.24
C PHE A 228 -10.93 10.17 -9.20
N VAL A 229 -12.03 10.01 -9.94
CA VAL A 229 -12.58 11.06 -10.82
C VAL A 229 -13.19 12.19 -9.98
N LYS A 230 -13.80 11.85 -8.85
CA LYS A 230 -14.26 12.80 -7.82
C LYS A 230 -13.68 12.41 -6.47
N PRO A 231 -13.25 13.37 -5.63
CA PRO A 231 -12.76 13.09 -4.29
C PRO A 231 -13.76 12.24 -3.50
N VAL A 232 -13.23 11.33 -2.69
CA VAL A 232 -14.02 10.46 -1.79
C VAL A 232 -13.83 10.89 -0.35
N THR A 233 -14.83 10.63 0.49
CA THR A 233 -14.80 11.04 1.90
C THR A 233 -14.28 9.91 2.76
N LEU A 234 -13.15 10.12 3.41
CA LEU A 234 -12.58 9.22 4.40
C LEU A 234 -12.98 9.70 5.80
N THR A 235 -13.64 8.82 6.56
CA THR A 235 -14.01 9.03 7.95
C THR A 235 -13.26 8.03 8.83
N ILE A 236 -12.52 8.53 9.82
CA ILE A 236 -11.86 7.71 10.83
C ILE A 236 -12.50 8.01 12.19
N GLN A 237 -12.94 6.97 12.89
CA GLN A 237 -13.42 7.08 14.26
C GLN A 237 -12.26 7.41 15.20
N LEU A 238 -12.47 8.29 16.17
CA LEU A 238 -11.48 8.66 17.17
C LEU A 238 -11.76 7.91 18.47
N SER A 239 -10.72 7.37 19.08
CA SER A 239 -10.81 6.78 20.41
C SER A 239 -10.59 7.84 21.49
N ALA A 240 -10.96 7.52 22.74
CA ALA A 240 -10.62 8.35 23.89
C ALA A 240 -9.10 8.51 24.08
N GLN A 241 -8.30 7.52 23.66
CA GLN A 241 -6.84 7.60 23.67
C GLN A 241 -6.33 8.63 22.67
N ASP A 242 -6.92 8.68 21.47
CA ASP A 242 -6.55 9.66 20.44
C ASP A 242 -6.86 11.09 20.91
N ALA A 243 -8.02 11.29 21.55
CA ALA A 243 -8.39 12.57 22.14
C ALA A 243 -7.47 12.96 23.32
N ALA A 244 -7.05 12.00 24.15
CA ALA A 244 -6.13 12.27 25.25
C ALA A 244 -4.73 12.66 24.75
N LEU A 245 -4.21 11.92 23.76
CA LEU A 245 -2.89 12.19 23.16
C LEU A 245 -2.86 13.52 22.39
N SER A 246 -3.97 13.94 21.80
CA SER A 246 -4.08 15.24 21.14
C SER A 246 -4.24 16.42 22.10
N GLY A 247 -4.44 16.15 23.40
CA GLY A 247 -4.79 17.17 24.40
C GLY A 247 -6.18 17.76 24.19
N GLY A 248 -7.07 17.05 23.48
CA GLY A 248 -8.40 17.53 23.11
C GLY A 248 -8.41 18.65 22.07
N LEU A 249 -7.27 18.90 21.40
CA LEU A 249 -7.14 19.93 20.38
C LEU A 249 -7.27 19.32 18.99
N GLU A 250 -8.25 19.79 18.22
CA GLU A 250 -8.54 19.30 16.87
C GLU A 250 -7.34 19.49 15.93
N SER A 251 -6.60 20.59 16.09
CA SER A 251 -5.40 20.90 15.32
C SER A 251 -4.23 19.92 15.52
N ASN A 252 -4.31 19.07 16.54
CA ASN A 252 -3.28 18.07 16.83
C ASN A 252 -3.60 16.70 16.21
N VAL A 253 -4.74 16.53 15.55
CA VAL A 253 -5.11 15.28 14.89
C VAL A 253 -5.13 15.50 13.37
N SER A 254 -4.40 14.67 12.64
CA SER A 254 -4.34 14.73 11.18
C SER A 254 -4.32 13.35 10.55
N ILE A 255 -4.95 13.24 9.38
CA ILE A 255 -4.85 12.06 8.52
C ILE A 255 -3.71 12.29 7.55
N HIS A 256 -2.79 11.34 7.48
CA HIS A 256 -1.66 11.36 6.56
C HIS A 256 -1.85 10.32 5.46
N HIS A 257 -1.44 10.67 4.24
CA HIS A 257 -1.45 9.81 3.07
C HIS A 257 -0.04 9.68 2.51
N PHE A 258 0.45 8.45 2.33
CA PHE A 258 1.79 8.17 1.85
C PHE A 258 1.84 8.00 0.33
N LYS A 259 2.27 9.02 -0.42
CA LYS A 259 2.26 8.93 -1.89
C LYS A 259 3.42 8.11 -2.42
N VAL A 260 3.12 6.93 -2.98
CA VAL A 260 4.08 6.06 -3.67
C VAL A 260 4.58 6.77 -4.94
N GLY A 261 5.89 7.03 -5.04
CA GLY A 261 6.49 7.80 -6.15
C GLY A 261 6.51 9.33 -5.97
N GLY A 262 6.14 9.84 -4.79
CA GLY A 262 6.21 11.26 -4.42
C GLY A 262 7.07 11.53 -3.16
N VAL A 263 6.84 12.67 -2.50
CA VAL A 263 7.64 13.22 -1.37
C VAL A 263 7.35 12.52 -0.02
N GLY A 264 6.86 11.27 -0.01
CA GLY A 264 6.50 10.54 1.20
C GLY A 264 5.15 10.95 1.80
N TRP A 265 5.06 11.03 3.13
CA TRP A 265 3.82 11.36 3.84
C TRP A 265 3.36 12.79 3.59
N THR A 266 2.09 12.95 3.19
CA THR A 266 1.41 14.23 3.06
C THR A 266 0.26 14.29 4.06
N ALA A 267 0.18 15.36 4.86
CA ALA A 267 -0.97 15.60 5.72
C ALA A 267 -2.16 16.05 4.87
N LEU A 268 -3.30 15.39 5.03
CA LEU A 268 -4.56 15.79 4.41
C LEU A 268 -5.24 16.87 5.28
N PRO A 269 -5.94 17.85 4.66
CA PRO A 269 -6.85 18.72 5.38
C PRO A 269 -7.86 17.87 6.15
N THR A 270 -7.71 17.84 7.47
CA THR A 270 -8.49 16.97 8.35
C THR A 270 -9.45 17.81 9.18
N LYS A 271 -10.74 17.50 9.09
CA LYS A 271 -11.77 18.08 9.95
C LYS A 271 -12.05 17.11 11.10
N VAL A 272 -11.82 17.54 12.33
CA VAL A 272 -11.99 16.73 13.53
C VAL A 272 -13.26 17.19 14.25
N ASP A 273 -13.98 16.25 14.82
CA ASP A 273 -15.09 16.48 15.73
C ASP A 273 -14.99 15.46 16.86
N PHE A 274 -14.56 15.91 18.04
CA PHE A 274 -14.44 15.03 19.21
C PHE A 274 -15.79 14.66 19.83
N ALA A 275 -16.84 15.47 19.63
CA ALA A 275 -18.17 15.15 20.13
C ALA A 275 -18.80 14.00 19.33
N ALA A 276 -18.59 14.01 18.01
CA ALA A 276 -18.95 12.91 17.12
C ALA A 276 -17.91 11.78 17.11
N ALA A 277 -16.74 11.99 17.73
CA ALA A 277 -15.59 11.10 17.69
C ALA A 277 -15.13 10.75 16.26
N THR A 278 -14.98 11.75 15.39
CA THR A 278 -14.61 11.56 13.98
C THR A 278 -13.50 12.48 13.51
N ALA A 279 -12.65 11.97 12.62
CA ALA A 279 -11.76 12.74 11.77
C ALA A 279 -12.10 12.48 10.29
N LEU A 280 -12.30 13.54 9.53
CA LEU A 280 -12.75 13.51 8.14
C LEU A 280 -11.69 14.11 7.21
N ALA A 281 -11.41 13.46 6.09
CA ALA A 281 -10.57 14.00 5.03
C ALA A 281 -11.11 13.64 3.64
N GLN A 282 -10.77 14.46 2.65
CA GLN A 282 -11.01 14.15 1.24
C GLN A 282 -9.80 13.41 0.66
N VAL A 283 -10.06 12.39 -0.14
CA VAL A 283 -9.03 11.51 -0.72
C VAL A 283 -9.19 11.47 -2.24
N ASP A 284 -8.09 11.65 -2.96
CA ASP A 284 -8.04 11.70 -4.43
C ASP A 284 -7.27 10.52 -5.06
N SER A 285 -6.46 9.84 -4.25
CA SER A 285 -5.53 8.80 -4.66
C SER A 285 -5.38 7.76 -3.54
N LEU A 286 -4.91 6.57 -3.89
CA LEU A 286 -4.91 5.40 -3.02
C LEU A 286 -3.50 4.95 -2.67
N SER A 287 -3.31 4.51 -1.42
CA SER A 287 -2.14 3.80 -0.89
C SER A 287 -2.31 3.65 0.65
N LEU A 288 -1.23 3.86 1.41
CA LEU A 288 -1.16 3.81 2.86
C LEU A 288 -1.61 5.12 3.49
N PHE A 289 -2.50 5.00 4.48
CA PHE A 289 -3.01 6.09 5.31
C PHE A 289 -2.71 5.83 6.78
N ALA A 290 -2.49 6.91 7.53
CA ALA A 290 -2.32 6.86 8.97
C ALA A 290 -3.05 8.02 9.64
N LEU A 291 -3.82 7.74 10.69
CA LEU A 291 -4.21 8.76 11.64
C LEU A 291 -3.01 9.05 12.55
N ALA A 292 -2.59 10.30 12.63
CA ALA A 292 -1.43 10.74 13.38
C ALA A 292 -1.78 11.85 14.36
N ILE A 293 -1.03 11.90 15.46
CA ILE A 293 -1.20 12.90 16.51
C ILE A 293 0.07 13.71 16.64
N LYS A 294 -0.08 15.04 16.58
CA LYS A 294 1.00 15.99 16.79
C LYS A 294 1.44 15.95 18.25
N GLN A 295 2.72 15.71 18.48
CA GLN A 295 3.32 15.83 19.81
C GLN A 295 3.32 17.30 20.23
N SER A 296 2.73 17.59 21.39
CA SER A 296 3.03 18.83 22.09
C SER A 296 4.48 18.78 22.57
N ARG A 297 5.30 19.74 22.14
CA ARG A 297 6.62 19.95 22.74
C ARG A 297 6.38 20.26 24.22
N PRO A 298 7.02 19.58 25.18
CA PRO A 298 6.94 20.01 26.57
C PRO A 298 7.46 21.45 26.64
N GLU A 299 6.66 22.38 27.14
CA GLU A 299 7.15 23.71 27.46
C GLU A 299 8.34 23.52 28.41
N ALA A 300 9.52 23.94 27.96
CA ALA A 300 10.65 24.06 28.85
C ALA A 300 10.24 25.09 29.91
N LYS A 301 9.90 24.62 31.11
CA LYS A 301 9.83 25.49 32.29
C LYS A 301 11.22 26.10 32.46
N LEU A 302 11.37 27.34 32.00
CA LEU A 302 12.44 28.25 32.37
C LEU A 302 12.18 28.78 33.78
#